data_AF-A0A3B9W996-F1
#
_entry.id   AF-A0A3B9W996-F1
#
_cell.length_a   1.000
_cell.length_b   1.000
_cell.length_c   1.000
_cell.angle_alpha   90.00
_cell.angle_beta   90.00
_cell.angle_gamma   90.00
#
_symmetry.space_group_name_H-M   'P 1'
#
loop_
_entity.id
_entity.type
_entity.pdbx_description
1 polymer ?
#
loop_
_entity_poly.entity_id
_entity_poly.type
_entity_poly.pdbx_seq_one_letter_code
_entity_poly.pdbx_strand_id
1 'polypeptide(L)' 'MALPNARPVRAPRGTEISAKSWQTEAPMRMLMNNLDPE' A
#
# COMPACT_ATOMS: atom_id res chain seq x y z
N MET A 1 -19.17 6.90 -2.85
CA MET A 1 -19.33 6.03 -4.04
C MET A 1 -17.93 5.81 -4.60
N ALA A 2 -17.48 4.57 -4.73
CA ALA A 2 -16.16 4.29 -5.32
C ALA A 2 -16.15 4.75 -6.78
N LEU A 3 -15.05 5.37 -7.22
CA LEU A 3 -14.92 5.84 -8.60
C LEU A 3 -14.95 4.62 -9.55
N PRO A 4 -15.70 4.68 -10.66
CA PRO A 4 -15.62 3.63 -11.67
C PRO A 4 -14.16 3.47 -12.12
N ASN A 5 -13.66 2.23 -12.05
CA ASN A 5 -12.27 1.82 -12.33
C ASN A 5 -11.22 2.06 -11.23
N ALA A 6 -11.60 2.49 -10.02
CA ALA A 6 -10.66 2.49 -8.90
C ALA A 6 -10.32 1.04 -8.50
N ARG A 7 -9.04 0.68 -8.59
CA ARG A 7 -8.55 -0.62 -8.09
C ARG A 7 -8.46 -0.59 -6.56
N PRO A 8 -8.84 -1.68 -5.86
CA PRO A 8 -8.54 -1.79 -4.44
C PRO A 8 -7.03 -1.78 -4.23
N VAL A 9 -6.56 -0.96 -3.30
CA VAL A 9 -5.15 -0.88 -2.91
C VAL A 9 -5.04 -1.49 -1.52
N ARG A 10 -4.01 -2.31 -1.28
CA ARG A 10 -3.71 -2.89 0.04
C ARG A 10 -2.21 -2.89 0.26
N ALA A 11 -1.78 -2.61 1.48
CA ALA A 11 -0.35 -2.63 1.79
C ALA A 11 0.20 -4.06 1.89
N PRO A 12 1.40 -4.33 1.34
CA PRO A 12 2.12 -5.58 1.58
C PRO A 12 2.31 -5.88 3.07
N ARG A 13 2.19 -7.15 3.44
CA ARG A 13 2.34 -7.63 4.82
C ARG A 13 3.57 -8.54 4.93
N GLY A 14 4.10 -8.70 6.15
CA GLY A 14 5.30 -9.50 6.40
C GLY A 14 6.62 -8.73 6.17
N THR A 15 7.72 -9.46 6.22
CA THR A 15 9.10 -8.92 6.24
C THR A 15 9.75 -8.79 4.87
N GLU A 16 9.16 -9.34 3.82
CA GLU A 16 9.62 -9.15 2.45
C GLU A 16 9.31 -7.74 1.97
N ILE A 17 10.24 -7.10 1.27
CA ILE A 17 10.10 -5.71 0.77
C ILE A 17 10.15 -5.68 -0.75
N SER A 18 9.37 -4.78 -1.36
CA SER A 18 9.37 -4.54 -2.81
C SER A 18 10.31 -3.40 -3.20
N ALA A 19 10.47 -2.42 -2.32
CA ALA A 19 11.45 -1.36 -2.49
C ALA A 19 12.86 -1.83 -2.11
N LYS A 20 13.89 -1.03 -2.46
CA LYS A 20 15.30 -1.36 -2.18
C LYS A 20 15.70 -1.17 -0.71
N SER A 21 14.86 -0.54 0.10
CA SER A 21 15.14 -0.28 1.50
C SER A 21 13.86 -0.05 2.31
N TRP A 22 13.93 -0.27 3.63
CA TRP A 22 12.80 -0.01 4.53
C TRP A 22 12.40 1.46 4.57
N GLN A 23 13.35 2.38 4.40
CA GLN A 23 13.09 3.82 4.39
C GLN A 23 12.18 4.22 3.21
N THR A 24 12.17 3.44 2.13
CA THR A 24 11.30 3.67 0.96
C THR A 24 10.06 2.77 0.98
N GLU A 25 10.16 1.55 1.51
CA GLU A 25 9.03 0.63 1.70
C GLU A 25 8.01 1.16 2.72
N ALA A 26 8.47 1.66 3.87
CA ALA A 26 7.58 2.10 4.96
C ALA A 26 6.59 3.21 4.55
N PRO A 27 7.02 4.34 3.95
CA PRO A 27 6.07 5.37 3.52
C PRO A 27 5.14 4.87 2.41
N MET A 28 5.59 3.97 1.52
CA MET A 28 4.73 3.34 0.52
C MET A 28 3.63 2.50 1.18
N ARG A 29 3.98 1.66 2.17
CA ARG A 29 3.00 0.87 2.92
C ARG A 29 2.00 1.75 3.67
N MET A 30 2.47 2.84 4.28
CA MET A 30 1.58 3.80 4.96
C MET A 30 0.61 4.47 4.00
N LEU A 31 1.08 4.86 2.80
CA LEU A 31 0.20 5.38 1.76
C LEU A 31 -0.84 4.34 1.31
N MET A 32 -0.42 3.09 1.10
CA MET A 32 -1.33 2.02 0.71
C MET A 32 -2.34 1.68 1.81
N ASN A 33 -1.95 1.72 3.09
CA ASN A 33 -2.87 1.54 4.22
C ASN A 33 -3.97 2.62 4.26
N ASN A 34 -3.63 3.88 3.96
CA ASN A 34 -4.63 4.96 3.89
C ASN A 34 -5.64 4.78 2.75
N LEU A 35 -5.29 3.97 1.75
CA LEU A 35 -6.13 3.68 0.58
C LEU A 35 -6.80 2.30 0.68
N ASP A 36 -6.57 1.57 1.78
CA ASP A 36 -7.16 0.25 2.00
C ASP A 36 -8.67 0.40 2.22
N PRO A 37 -9.52 -0.34 1.47
CA PRO A 37 -10.97 -0.30 1.65
C PRO A 37 -11.48 -1.04 2.91
N GLU A 38 -10.61 -1.78 3.61
CA GLU A 38 -10.87 -2.38 4.93
C GLU A 38 -10.43 -1.47 6.09
#